data_AF-A0A2E0GXN1-F1
#
_entry.id   AF-A0A2E0GXN1-F1
#
_cell.length_a   1.000
_cell.length_b   1.000
_cell.length_c   1.000
_cell.angle_alpha   90.00
_cell.angle_beta   90.00
_cell.angle_gamma   90.00
#
_symmetry.space_group_name_H-M   'P 1'
#
loop_
_entity.id
_entity.type
_entity.pdbx_description
1 polymer ?
#
loop_
_entity_poly.entity_id
_entity_poly.type
_entity_poly.pdbx_seq_one_letter_code
_entity_poly.pdbx_strand_id
1 'polypeptide(L)'
;MQEIGDKMVGVWQITTIPLFAVLQGDNIIINSSTGRQLSSIPASIFFGLEPKEIVEVIDKQMTQREGRTVSILRQDFSGHKKNPFSSQN
;
A
#
# COMPACT_ATOMS: atom_id res chain seq x y z
N MET A 1 -4.54 -15.87 -4.35
CA MET A 1 -4.07 -15.43 -3.01
C MET A 1 -2.59 -15.10 -3.00
N GLN A 2 -1.70 -15.94 -3.53
CA GLN A 2 -0.25 -15.67 -3.59
C GLN A 2 0.08 -14.33 -4.28
N GLU A 3 -0.57 -14.04 -5.42
CA GLU A 3 -0.38 -12.79 -6.17
C GLU A 3 -0.79 -11.51 -5.41
N ILE A 4 -1.79 -11.59 -4.53
CA ILE A 4 -2.17 -10.46 -3.67
C ILE A 4 -1.05 -10.20 -2.65
N GLY A 5 -0.50 -11.27 -2.07
CA GLY A 5 0.62 -11.19 -1.12
C GLY A 5 1.83 -10.51 -1.75
N ASP A 6 2.24 -10.95 -2.94
CA ASP A 6 3.42 -10.40 -3.63
C ASP A 6 3.26 -8.91 -3.96
N LYS A 7 2.08 -8.51 -4.46
CA LYS A 7 1.77 -7.09 -4.71
C LYS A 7 1.77 -6.28 -3.41
N MET A 8 1.18 -6.81 -2.34
CA MET A 8 1.14 -6.11 -1.05
C MET A 8 2.51 -5.99 -0.39
N VAL A 9 3.43 -6.94 -0.61
CA VAL A 9 4.82 -6.79 -0.19
C VAL A 9 5.45 -5.57 -0.87
N GLY A 10 5.26 -5.41 -2.18
CA GLY A 10 5.72 -4.22 -2.90
C GLY A 10 5.10 -2.92 -2.37
N VAL A 11 3.80 -2.93 -2.07
CA VAL A 11 3.11 -1.78 -1.48
C VAL A 11 3.71 -1.41 -0.12
N TRP A 12 3.93 -2.39 0.77
CA TRP A 12 4.48 -2.15 2.10
C TRP A 12 5.91 -1.61 2.09
N GLN A 13 6.69 -1.90 1.05
CA GLN A 13 8.02 -1.33 0.90
C GLN A 13 8.00 0.19 0.67
N ILE A 14 6.91 0.71 0.10
CA ILE A 14 6.80 2.11 -0.31
C ILE A 14 5.76 2.92 0.48
N THR A 15 5.02 2.31 1.42
CA THR A 15 4.07 3.03 2.28
C THR A 15 4.64 3.39 3.66
N THR A 16 4.04 4.41 4.29
CA THR A 16 4.36 4.86 5.66
C THR A 16 3.56 4.12 6.73
N ILE A 17 2.43 3.50 6.36
CA ILE A 17 1.54 2.79 7.27
C ILE A 17 1.36 1.33 6.84
N PRO A 18 1.10 0.41 7.79
CA PRO A 18 0.72 -0.96 7.48
C PRO A 18 -0.67 -1.00 6.83
N LEU A 19 -0.81 -1.85 5.82
CA LEU A 19 -2.05 -2.03 5.05
C LEU A 19 -2.43 -3.50 4.98
N PHE A 20 -3.73 -3.79 4.88
CA PHE A 20 -4.25 -5.15 4.73
C PHE A 20 -5.15 -5.20 3.50
N ALA A 21 -4.95 -6.22 2.65
CA ALA A 21 -5.77 -6.46 1.48
C ALA A 21 -6.59 -7.73 1.67
N VAL A 22 -7.88 -7.67 1.34
CA VAL A 22 -8.77 -8.83 1.34
C VAL A 22 -9.62 -8.82 0.08
N LEU A 23 -9.80 -9.98 -0.54
CA LEU A 23 -10.76 -10.16 -1.62
C LEU A 23 -12.16 -10.28 -1.01
N GLN A 24 -13.04 -9.36 -1.37
CA GLN A 24 -14.44 -9.36 -0.99
C GLN A 24 -15.31 -9.21 -2.24
N GLY A 25 -15.97 -10.30 -2.65
CA GLY A 25 -16.61 -10.38 -3.95
C GLY A 25 -15.58 -10.17 -5.06
N ASP A 26 -15.87 -9.23 -5.97
CA ASP A 26 -14.99 -8.90 -7.10
C ASP A 26 -14.02 -7.75 -6.80
N ASN A 27 -13.88 -7.34 -5.53
CA ASN A 27 -13.04 -6.21 -5.14
C ASN A 27 -11.96 -6.63 -4.15
N ILE A 28 -10.79 -6.02 -4.28
CA ILE A 28 -9.75 -5.97 -3.27
C ILE A 28 -10.02 -4.77 -2.37
N ILE A 29 -10.36 -5.05 -1.11
CA ILE A 29 -10.57 -4.04 -0.08
C ILE A 29 -9.25 -3.82 0.64
N ILE A 30 -8.78 -2.57 0.65
CA ILE A 30 -7.56 -2.15 1.35
C ILE A 30 -7.95 -1.44 2.64
N ASN A 31 -7.48 -1.98 3.77
CA ASN A 31 -7.72 -1.45 5.10
C ASN A 31 -6.41 -0.99 5.75
N SER A 32 -6.49 -0.01 6.66
CA SER A 32 -5.40 0.33 7.57
C SER A 32 -5.25 -0.71 8.68
N SER A 33 -4.17 -0.60 9.47
CA SER A 33 -4.01 -1.37 10.71
C SER A 33 -5.08 -1.14 11.76
N THR A 34 -5.83 -0.05 11.68
CA THR A 34 -6.97 0.23 12.57
C THR A 34 -8.29 -0.36 12.08
N GLY A 35 -8.27 -1.12 10.98
CA GLY A 35 -9.46 -1.71 10.36
C GLY A 35 -10.28 -0.71 9.52
N ARG A 36 -9.79 0.53 9.33
CA ARG A 36 -10.46 1.53 8.51
C ARG A 36 -10.25 1.21 7.03
N GLN A 37 -11.32 1.10 6.27
CA GLN A 37 -11.24 0.96 4.82
C GLN A 37 -10.72 2.23 4.15
N LEU A 38 -9.59 2.10 3.45
CA LEU A 38 -8.94 3.17 2.71
C LEU A 38 -9.32 3.16 1.23
N SER A 39 -9.45 1.98 0.63
CA SER A 39 -9.74 1.83 -0.80
C SER A 39 -10.54 0.56 -1.12
N SER A 40 -11.24 0.59 -2.25
CA SER A 40 -11.86 -0.57 -2.90
C SER A 40 -11.45 -0.56 -4.36
N ILE A 41 -10.80 -1.63 -4.83
CA ILE A 41 -10.28 -1.75 -6.19
C ILE A 41 -10.85 -3.03 -6.82
N PRO A 42 -11.49 -2.98 -8.00
CA PRO A 42 -11.90 -4.18 -8.70
C PRO A 42 -10.71 -5.14 -8.89
N ALA A 43 -10.89 -6.42 -8.60
CA ALA A 43 -9.80 -7.40 -8.60
C ALA A 43 -9.13 -7.51 -9.97
N SER A 44 -9.92 -7.44 -11.05
CA SER A 44 -9.43 -7.41 -12.43
C SER A 44 -8.47 -6.24 -12.70
N ILE A 45 -8.71 -5.09 -12.08
CA ILE A 45 -7.84 -3.92 -12.19
C ILE A 45 -6.63 -4.12 -11.28
N PHE A 46 -6.84 -4.49 -10.01
CA PHE A 46 -5.77 -4.66 -9.03
C PHE A 46 -4.66 -5.59 -9.52
N PHE A 47 -5.00 -6.70 -10.17
CA PHE A 47 -4.00 -7.63 -10.69
C PHE A 47 -3.14 -7.05 -11.81
N GLY A 48 -3.67 -6.09 -12.57
CA GLY A 48 -2.93 -5.36 -13.60
C GLY A 48 -2.09 -4.19 -13.08
N LEU A 49 -2.24 -3.78 -11.82
CA LEU A 49 -1.53 -2.63 -11.27
C LEU A 49 -0.19 -3.01 -10.64
N GLU A 50 0.81 -2.16 -10.86
CA GLU A 50 2.06 -2.17 -10.10
C GLU A 50 1.85 -1.62 -8.68
N PRO A 51 2.71 -1.97 -7.69
CA PRO A 51 2.57 -1.51 -6.31
C PRO A 51 2.43 0.01 -6.15
N LYS A 52 3.16 0.79 -6.95
CA LYS A 52 3.06 2.25 -6.92
C LYS A 52 1.69 2.75 -7.37
N GLU A 53 1.13 2.16 -8.42
CA GLU A 53 -0.18 2.54 -8.96
C GLU A 53 -1.30 2.18 -7.97
N ILE A 54 -1.15 1.07 -7.22
CA ILE A 54 -2.05 0.72 -6.12
C ILE A 54 -2.06 1.82 -5.05
N VAL A 55 -0.88 2.32 -4.65
CA VAL A 55 -0.77 3.43 -3.68
C VAL A 55 -1.43 4.71 -4.21
N GLU A 56 -1.22 5.05 -5.48
CA GLU A 56 -1.84 6.22 -6.11
C GLU A 56 -3.38 6.12 -6.15
N VAL A 57 -3.93 4.92 -6.39
CA VAL A 57 -5.38 4.68 -6.31
C VAL A 57 -5.89 4.89 -4.87
N ILE A 58 -5.17 4.37 -3.87
CA ILE A 58 -5.53 4.57 -2.45
C ILE A 58 -5.52 6.06 -2.10
N ASP A 59 -4.43 6.77 -2.42
CA ASP A 59 -4.27 8.20 -2.16
C ASP A 59 -5.37 9.03 -2.83
N LYS A 60 -5.72 8.70 -4.08
CA LYS A 60 -6.81 9.35 -4.82
C LYS A 60 -8.16 9.14 -4.14
N GLN A 61 -8.51 7.91 -3.76
CA GLN A 61 -9.78 7.61 -3.09
C GLN A 61 -9.86 8.26 -1.70
N MET A 62 -8.76 8.25 -0.95
CA MET A 62 -8.68 8.94 0.34
C MET A 62 -8.82 10.46 0.19
N THR A 63 -8.14 11.06 -0.80
CA THR A 63 -8.22 12.49 -1.09
C THR A 63 -9.64 12.92 -1.44
N GLN A 64 -10.33 12.13 -2.28
CA GLN A 64 -11.74 12.36 -2.63
C GLN A 64 -12.67 12.28 -1.41
N ARG A 65 -12.41 11.36 -0.48
CA ARG A 65 -13.24 11.17 0.72
C ARG A 65 -12.99 12.26 1.77
N GLU A 66 -11.75 12.68 1.94
CA GLU A 66 -11.33 13.62 3.00
C GLU A 66 -11.40 15.09 2.57
N GLY A 67 -11.54 15.36 1.27
CA GLY A 67 -11.56 16.73 0.72
C GLY A 67 -10.23 17.46 0.80
N ARG A 68 -9.13 16.74 1.10
CA ARG A 68 -7.76 17.25 1.18
C ARG A 68 -6.79 16.22 0.64
N THR A 69 -5.66 16.67 0.11
CA THR A 69 -4.61 15.76 -0.38
C THR A 69 -4.10 14.88 0.75
N VAL A 70 -4.18 13.57 0.54
CA VAL A 70 -3.61 12.55 1.40
C VAL A 70 -2.54 11.82 0.61
N SER A 71 -1.39 11.55 1.23
CA SER A 71 -0.44 10.59 0.69
C SER A 71 0.09 9.64 1.75
N ILE A 72 0.01 8.35 1.46
CA ILE A 72 0.61 7.28 2.28
C ILE A 72 1.94 6.80 1.71
N LEU A 73 2.42 7.38 0.61
CA LEU A 73 3.73 7.12 0.05
C LEU A 73 4.83 7.56 1.04
N ARG A 74 5.85 6.73 1.20
CA ARG A 74 7.04 7.09 1.97
C ARG A 74 7.82 8.18 1.24
N GLN A 75 8.05 9.29 1.91
CA GLN A 75 8.77 10.44 1.34
C GLN A 75 10.29 10.34 1.48
N ASP A 76 10.81 9.47 2.37
CA ASP A 76 12.23 9.32 2.62
C ASP A 76 12.70 7.85 2.69
N PHE A 77 13.89 7.57 2.14
CA PHE A 77 14.54 6.26 2.23
C PHE A 77 15.32 6.07 3.53
N SER A 78 15.00 6.82 4.58
CA SER A 78 15.76 6.85 5.85
C SER A 78 15.84 5.47 6.52
N GLY A 79 14.91 4.55 6.22
CA GLY A 79 14.95 3.14 6.65
C GLY A 79 15.88 2.21 5.85
N HIS A 80 16.37 2.61 4.66
CA HIS A 80 17.27 1.80 3.84
C HIS A 80 18.75 2.13 4.05
N LYS A 81 19.08 3.08 4.94
CA LYS A 81 20.46 3.51 5.23
C LYS A 81 21.17 2.70 6.32
N LYS A 82 20.52 1.70 6.94
CA LYS A 82 21.21 0.85 7.91
C LYS A 82 22.11 -0.12 7.15
N ASN A 83 23.39 0.23 7.01
CA ASN A 83 24.42 -0.64 6.48
C ASN A 83 24.40 -1.97 7.27
N PRO A 84 23.97 -3.11 6.70
CA PRO A 84 23.79 -4.35 7.44
C PRO A 84 25.12 -4.95 7.93
N PHE A 85 26.26 -4.40 7.50
CA PHE A 85 27.61 -4.80 7.90
C PHE A 85 28.22 -3.88 8.99
N SER A 86 27.48 -2.90 9.52
CA SER A 86 28.05 -1.93 10.48
C SER A 86 28.37 -2.50 11.85
N SER A 87 27.95 -3.73 12.17
CA SER A 87 28.22 -4.40 13.45
C SER A 87 29.43 -5.35 13.40
N GLN A 88 30.31 -5.23 12.39
CA GLN A 88 31.48 -6.11 12.21
C GLN A 88 32.83 -5.44 12.52
N ASN A 89 32.85 -4.25 13.11
CA ASN A 89 34.09 -3.59 13.54
C ASN A 89 34.18 -3.49 15.07
#